data_AF-A0A382XQX0-F1
#
_entry.id   AF-A0A382XQX0-F1
#
_cell.length_a   1.000
_cell.length_b   1.000
_cell.length_c   1.000
_cell.angle_alpha   90.00
_cell.angle_beta   90.00
_cell.angle_gamma   90.00
#
_symmetry.space_group_name_H-M   'P 1'
#
loop_
_entity.id
_entity.type
_entity.pdbx_description
1 polymer ?
#
loop_
_entity_poly.entity_id
_entity_poly.type
_entity_poly.pdbx_seq_one_letter_code
_entity_poly.pdbx_strand_id
1 'polypeptide(L)'
;KAFQQQDGFDEIGRLLDQSWQFKQRLAEGVSADWMDDLYQTALRNGAFGGKLMGAGGGGFFFFLAPPNKHQQIRDALSQIKVWVPFKIDNTGSQVIFYNGN
;
A
#
# COMPACT_ATOMS: atom_id res chain seq x y z
N LYS A 1 -1.53 17.62 9.07
CA LYS A 1 -2.82 18.06 8.47
C LYS A 1 -3.64 16.85 8.03
N ALA A 2 -3.25 16.10 6.99
CA ALA A 2 -3.87 14.83 6.53
C ALA A 2 -4.38 13.85 7.62
N PHE A 3 -3.60 13.63 8.68
CA PHE A 3 -3.96 12.69 9.76
C PHE A 3 -4.50 13.39 11.03
N GLN A 4 -4.57 14.72 11.04
CA GLN A 4 -4.96 15.55 12.19
C GLN A 4 -6.33 16.20 12.01
N GLN A 5 -6.63 16.59 10.77
CA GLN A 5 -7.98 16.86 10.31
C GLN A 5 -8.51 15.52 9.81
N GLN A 6 -9.80 15.22 9.96
CA GLN A 6 -10.41 14.00 9.44
C GLN A 6 -10.44 14.03 7.90
N ASP A 7 -9.29 14.23 7.27
CA ASP A 7 -9.17 14.26 5.83
C ASP A 7 -9.57 12.88 5.30
N GLY A 8 -10.30 12.89 4.18
CA GLY A 8 -10.82 11.67 3.60
C GLY A 8 -9.71 10.70 3.18
N PHE A 9 -10.00 9.41 3.18
CA PHE A 9 -9.09 8.38 2.68
C PHE A 9 -8.62 8.65 1.23
N ASP A 10 -9.34 9.47 0.46
CA ASP A 10 -8.93 9.91 -0.87
C ASP A 10 -7.72 10.85 -0.83
N GLU A 11 -7.66 11.80 0.10
CA GLU A 11 -6.54 12.74 0.24
C GLU A 11 -5.28 11.97 0.69
N ILE A 12 -5.42 11.09 1.69
CA ILE A 12 -4.32 10.22 2.13
C ILE A 12 -3.83 9.36 0.96
N GLY A 13 -4.76 8.84 0.14
CA GLY A 13 -4.43 8.07 -1.05
C GLY A 13 -3.62 8.87 -2.06
N ARG A 14 -4.04 10.10 -2.36
CA ARG A 14 -3.31 11.01 -3.27
C ARG A 14 -1.92 11.35 -2.75
N LEU A 15 -1.75 11.52 -1.44
CA LEU A 15 -0.43 11.73 -0.83
C LEU A 15 0.47 10.49 -0.92
N LEU A 16 -0.10 9.28 -0.81
CA LEU A 16 0.65 8.03 -1.02
C LEU A 16 1.14 7.94 -2.46
N ASP A 17 0.29 8.26 -3.43
CA ASP A 17 0.65 8.29 -4.84
C ASP A 17 1.80 9.27 -5.10
N GLN A 18 1.68 10.52 -4.64
CA GLN A 18 2.76 11.51 -4.75
C GLN A 18 4.07 11.00 -4.14
N SER A 19 4.02 10.38 -2.95
CA SER A 19 5.19 9.77 -2.32
C SER A 19 5.81 8.67 -3.18
N TRP A 20 4.98 7.85 -3.85
CA TRP A 20 5.46 6.81 -4.75
C TRP A 20 6.14 7.39 -5.98
N GLN A 21 5.52 8.37 -6.64
CA GLN A 21 6.10 9.06 -7.80
C GLN A 21 7.47 9.68 -7.47
N PHE A 22 7.61 10.30 -6.29
CA PHE A 22 8.90 10.81 -5.85
C PHE A 22 9.93 9.70 -5.61
N LYS A 23 9.52 8.60 -4.98
CA LYS A 23 10.41 7.46 -4.71
C LYS A 23 10.95 6.84 -6.02
N GLN A 24 10.12 6.74 -7.05
CA GLN A 24 10.54 6.25 -8.37
C GLN A 24 11.59 7.15 -9.03
N ARG A 25 11.53 8.47 -8.81
CA ARG A 25 12.50 9.44 -9.36
C ARG A 25 13.85 9.44 -8.65
N LEU A 26 13.90 8.97 -7.39
CA LEU A 26 15.09 9.09 -6.55
C LEU A 26 16.11 7.96 -6.74
N ALA A 27 15.72 6.82 -7.30
CA ALA A 27 16.65 5.72 -7.54
C ALA A 27 16.24 4.90 -8.77
N GLU A 28 17.18 4.76 -9.70
CA GLU A 28 17.07 3.84 -10.84
C GLU A 28 16.93 2.41 -10.33
N GLY A 29 16.01 1.63 -10.91
CA GLY A 29 15.74 0.24 -10.53
C GLY A 29 14.77 0.04 -9.35
N VAL A 30 14.15 1.11 -8.83
CA VAL A 30 13.10 0.97 -7.78
C VAL A 30 11.82 0.34 -8.31
N SER A 31 11.53 0.52 -9.60
CA SER A 31 10.39 -0.05 -10.31
C SER A 31 10.87 -0.83 -11.53
N ALA A 32 10.13 -1.88 -11.89
CA ALA A 32 10.23 -2.57 -13.17
C ALA A 32 8.89 -2.42 -13.91
N ASP A 33 8.87 -2.60 -15.23
CA ASP A 33 7.67 -2.38 -16.07
C ASP A 33 6.41 -3.08 -15.52
N TRP A 34 6.57 -4.27 -14.94
CA TRP A 34 5.47 -5.02 -14.33
C TRP A 34 4.93 -4.39 -13.04
N MET A 35 5.76 -3.71 -12.26
CA MET A 35 5.34 -2.99 -11.05
C MET A 35 4.57 -1.73 -11.42
N ASP A 36 4.98 -1.04 -12.48
CA ASP A 36 4.28 0.13 -13.01
C ASP A 36 2.91 -0.26 -13.57
N ASP A 37 2.82 -1.34 -14.35
CA ASP A 37 1.53 -1.83 -14.86
C ASP A 37 0.60 -2.28 -13.72
N LEU A 38 1.14 -2.96 -12.70
CA LEU A 38 0.39 -3.32 -11.49
C LEU A 38 -0.18 -2.07 -10.80
N TYR A 39 0.66 -1.06 -10.58
CA TYR A 39 0.28 0.20 -9.93
C TYR A 39 -0.81 0.94 -10.72
N GLN A 40 -0.61 1.13 -12.02
CA GLN A 40 -1.59 1.79 -12.90
C GLN A 40 -2.90 1.00 -13.01
N THR A 41 -2.83 -0.33 -12.98
CA THR A 41 -4.03 -1.18 -12.98
C THR A 41 -4.85 -1.01 -11.71
N ALA A 42 -4.21 -0.89 -10.54
CA ALA A 42 -4.91 -0.59 -9.29
C ALA A 42 -5.60 0.79 -9.34
N LEU A 43 -4.91 1.82 -9.83
CA LEU A 43 -5.49 3.18 -9.97
C LEU A 43 -6.71 3.19 -10.91
N ARG A 44 -6.59 2.58 -12.10
CA ARG A 44 -7.68 2.48 -13.07
C ARG A 44 -8.93 1.77 -12.53
N ASN A 45 -8.76 0.91 -11.51
CA ASN A 45 -9.84 0.15 -10.89
C ASN A 45 -10.36 0.74 -9.57
N GLY A 46 -9.91 1.95 -9.21
CA GLY A 46 -10.50 2.73 -8.12
C GLY A 46 -9.63 2.84 -6.87
N ALA A 47 -8.34 2.52 -6.93
CA ALA A 47 -7.41 2.94 -5.89
C ALA A 47 -7.22 4.47 -5.94
N PHE A 48 -7.24 5.12 -4.78
CA PHE A 48 -6.91 6.53 -4.62
C PHE A 48 -5.41 6.78 -4.81
N GLY A 49 -4.60 5.81 -4.42
CA GLY A 49 -3.15 5.83 -4.52
C GLY A 49 -2.53 4.68 -3.73
N GLY A 50 -1.21 4.57 -3.79
CA GLY A 50 -0.49 3.53 -3.07
C GLY A 50 1.01 3.73 -3.14
N LYS A 51 1.76 2.77 -2.59
CA LYS A 51 3.22 2.76 -2.71
C LYS A 51 3.80 1.37 -2.50
N LEU A 52 4.98 1.13 -3.08
CA LEU A 52 5.81 -0.03 -2.73
C LEU A 52 6.44 0.18 -1.35
N MET A 53 6.16 -0.77 -0.45
CA MET A 53 6.70 -0.80 0.90
C MET A 53 8.15 -1.32 0.93
N GLY A 54 8.94 -0.88 1.90
CA GLY A 54 10.35 -1.27 2.03
C GLY A 54 11.30 -0.46 1.15
N ALA A 55 12.53 -0.96 0.95
CA ALA A 55 13.61 -0.23 0.26
C ALA A 55 13.38 -0.07 -1.26
N GLY A 56 12.71 -1.03 -1.92
CA GLY A 56 12.52 -1.05 -3.38
C GLY A 56 12.86 -2.44 -3.96
N GLY A 57 12.59 -2.66 -5.25
CA GLY A 57 12.98 -3.88 -5.97
C GLY A 57 12.10 -5.12 -5.74
N GLY A 58 11.07 -5.03 -4.89
CA GLY A 58 10.10 -6.10 -4.62
C GLY A 58 9.40 -5.92 -3.28
N GLY A 59 8.52 -6.87 -2.93
CA GLY A 59 7.80 -6.87 -1.65
C GLY A 59 6.31 -6.57 -1.80
N PHE A 60 5.77 -5.72 -0.93
CA PHE A 60 4.34 -5.45 -0.86
C PHE A 60 4.00 -4.06 -1.41
N PHE A 61 3.01 -4.00 -2.31
CA PHE A 61 2.31 -2.77 -2.56
C PHE A 61 1.20 -2.56 -1.53
N PHE A 62 1.13 -1.36 -0.99
CA PHE A 62 0.01 -0.90 -0.22
C PHE A 62 -0.83 0.04 -1.08
N PHE A 63 -2.13 -0.23 -1.21
CA PHE A 63 -3.09 0.62 -1.90
C PHE A 63 -4.18 1.07 -0.94
N LEU A 64 -4.59 2.33 -1.07
CA LEU A 64 -5.75 2.87 -0.40
C LEU A 64 -6.88 3.05 -1.42
N ALA A 65 -8.05 2.48 -1.13
CA ALA A 65 -9.19 2.44 -2.04
C ALA A 65 -10.52 2.37 -1.26
N PRO A 66 -11.64 2.84 -1.84
CA PRO A 66 -12.97 2.60 -1.29
C PRO A 66 -13.24 1.10 -1.08
N PRO A 67 -13.89 0.68 0.03
CA PRO A 67 -14.16 -0.73 0.30
C PRO A 67 -14.90 -1.46 -0.84
N ASN A 68 -15.85 -0.79 -1.49
CA ASN A 68 -16.61 -1.35 -2.61
C ASN A 68 -15.78 -1.53 -3.90
N LYS A 69 -14.56 -1.00 -3.96
CA LYS A 69 -13.62 -1.20 -5.08
C LYS A 69 -12.62 -2.33 -4.85
N HIS A 70 -12.53 -2.87 -3.64
CA HIS A 70 -11.50 -3.86 -3.31
C HIS A 70 -11.61 -5.13 -4.16
N GLN A 71 -12.83 -5.65 -4.39
CA GLN A 71 -13.01 -6.83 -5.24
C GLN A 71 -12.63 -6.54 -6.70
N GLN A 72 -13.09 -5.40 -7.24
CA GLN A 72 -12.75 -4.97 -8.60
C GLN A 72 -11.22 -4.88 -8.82
N ILE A 73 -10.50 -4.32 -7.85
CA ILE A 73 -9.03 -4.22 -7.91
C ILE A 73 -8.38 -5.61 -7.85
N ARG A 74 -8.88 -6.52 -7.01
CA ARG A 74 -8.37 -7.90 -6.93
C ARG A 74 -8.56 -8.66 -8.22
N ASP A 75 -9.74 -8.54 -8.83
CA ASP A 75 -10.07 -9.21 -10.09
C ASP A 75 -9.21 -8.68 -11.24
N ALA A 76 -9.01 -7.35 -11.31
CA ALA A 76 -8.15 -6.72 -12.30
C ALA A 76 -6.66 -7.09 -12.14
N LEU A 77 -6.24 -7.48 -10.93
CA LEU A 77 -4.89 -7.93 -10.59
C LEU A 77 -4.84 -9.46 -10.39
N SER A 78 -5.53 -10.21 -11.25
CA SER A 78 -5.64 -11.68 -11.18
C SER A 78 -4.29 -12.45 -11.14
N GLN A 79 -3.21 -11.84 -11.62
CA GLN A 79 -1.85 -12.38 -11.55
C GLN A 79 -1.30 -12.40 -10.12
N ILE A 80 -1.81 -11.54 -9.23
CA ILE A 80 -1.40 -11.43 -7.84
C ILE A 80 -2.11 -12.49 -7.00
N LYS A 81 -1.32 -13.47 -6.52
CA LYS A 81 -1.83 -14.63 -5.77
C LYS A 81 -1.85 -14.42 -4.26
N VAL A 82 -1.13 -13.41 -3.76
CA VAL A 82 -0.99 -13.15 -2.32
C VAL A 82 -1.60 -11.80 -1.98
N TRP A 83 -2.60 -11.84 -1.10
CA TRP A 83 -3.26 -10.67 -0.54
C TRP A 83 -3.22 -10.77 0.97
N VAL A 84 -2.46 -9.88 1.62
CA VAL A 84 -2.21 -9.98 3.05
C VAL A 84 -3.27 -9.18 3.81
N PRO A 85 -4.15 -9.82 4.60
CA PRO A 85 -4.98 -9.10 5.56
C PRO A 85 -4.08 -8.53 6.65
N PHE A 86 -4.25 -7.26 7.00
CA PHE A 86 -3.51 -6.62 8.07
C PHE A 86 -4.42 -5.70 8.89
N LYS A 87 -3.96 -5.34 10.08
CA LYS A 87 -4.56 -4.33 10.94
C LYS A 87 -3.46 -3.42 11.46
N ILE A 88 -3.82 -2.18 11.79
CA ILE A 88 -2.90 -1.27 12.46
C ILE A 88 -2.73 -1.76 13.90
N ASP A 89 -1.49 -1.98 14.30
CA ASP A 89 -1.12 -2.23 15.68
C ASP A 89 -0.73 -0.90 16.35
N ASN A 90 -1.16 -0.74 17.60
CA ASN A 90 -0.84 0.40 18.44
C ASN A 90 0.15 0.02 19.56
N THR A 91 0.63 -1.22 19.57
CA THR A 91 1.65 -1.70 20.50
C THR A 91 3.00 -1.81 19.80
N GLY A 92 4.07 -1.48 20.53
CA GLY A 92 5.44 -1.68 20.06
C GLY A 92 5.95 -3.07 20.43
N SER A 93 7.27 -3.23 20.48
CA SER A 93 7.89 -4.44 21.01
C SER A 93 7.51 -4.64 22.48
N GLN A 94 7.12 -5.86 22.86
CA GLN A 94 6.71 -6.22 24.22
C GLN A 94 7.54 -7.41 24.72
N VAL A 95 7.98 -7.33 25.99
CA VAL A 95 8.61 -8.47 26.67
C VAL A 95 7.50 -9.38 27.18
N ILE A 96 7.48 -10.62 26.74
CA ILE A 96 6.53 -11.63 27.20
C ILE A 96 7.17 -12.37 28.38
N PHE A 97 6.60 -12.22 29.57
CA PHE A 97 6.98 -13.02 30.74
C PHE A 97 6.19 -14.32 30.72
N TYR A 98 6.88 -15.45 30.54
CA TYR A 98 6.30 -16.78 30.69
C TYR A 98 6.63 -17.29 32.10
N ASN A 99 5.67 -17.16 33.03
CA ASN A 99 5.76 -17.83 34.32
C ASN A 99 5.14 -19.22 34.16
N GLY A 100 6.00 -20.21 33.90
CA GLY A 100 5.60 -21.61 33.90
C GLY A 100 5.22 -22.04 35.32
N ASN A 101 3.98 -22.46 35.51
CA ASN A 101 3.61 -23.43 36.54
C ASN A 101 3.60 -24.82 35.90
#